data_AF-A0A3M2DIQ8-F1
#
_entry.id   AF-A0A3M2DIQ8-F1
#
_cell.length_a   1.000
_cell.length_b   1.000
_cell.length_c   1.000
_cell.angle_alpha   90.00
_cell.angle_beta   90.00
_cell.angle_gamma   90.00
#
_symmetry.space_group_name_H-M   'P 1'
#
loop_
_entity.id
_entity.type
_entity.pdbx_description
1 polymer ?
#
loop_
_entity_poly.entity_id
_entity_poly.type
_entity_poly.pdbx_seq_one_letter_code
_entity_poly.pdbx_strand_id
1 'polypeptide(L)'
;MLALAVAATSLALAVTPLLSVMAETFQDLVLSKPQSLSGLERKAWALSGFRTFVETFGLGAGLGSIRSNGLVPVLLGSVGLPGTLLFAGFAWTALAGSARGLSGLRRRVLLSARLGGLAQLAAMFLSGTTPDPGLFLVTMAAMASVAAGRV
;
A
#
# COMPACT_ATOMS: atom_id res chain seq x y z
N MET A 1 32.35 39.91 -14.86
CA MET A 1 32.34 38.43 -14.67
C MET A 1 30.93 37.88 -14.46
N LEU A 2 30.09 38.49 -13.62
CA LEU A 2 28.70 38.03 -13.38
C LEU A 2 27.83 38.02 -14.66
N ALA A 3 27.89 39.08 -15.48
CA ALA A 3 27.13 39.17 -16.72
C ALA A 3 27.52 38.13 -17.78
N LEU A 4 28.82 37.79 -17.86
CA LEU A 4 29.33 36.71 -18.72
C LEU A 4 28.91 35.34 -18.21
N ALA A 5 28.92 35.12 -16.89
CA ALA A 5 28.43 33.89 -16.29
C ALA A 5 26.92 33.69 -16.52
N VAL A 6 26.13 34.76 -16.39
CA VAL A 6 24.70 34.73 -16.69
C VAL A 6 24.47 34.48 -18.17
N ALA A 7 25.13 35.21 -19.07
CA ALA A 7 24.99 34.99 -20.52
C ALA A 7 25.42 33.58 -20.96
N ALA A 8 26.51 33.03 -20.40
CA ALA A 8 26.97 31.68 -20.66
C ALA A 8 25.98 30.62 -20.12
N THR A 9 25.36 30.88 -18.96
CA THR A 9 24.35 29.99 -18.38
C THR A 9 23.05 30.05 -19.19
N SER A 10 22.62 31.23 -19.63
CA SER A 10 21.47 31.41 -20.52
C SER A 10 21.68 30.73 -21.87
N LEU A 11 22.89 30.84 -22.44
CA LEU A 11 23.23 30.19 -23.70
C LEU A 11 23.34 28.67 -23.53
N ALA A 12 23.91 28.19 -22.41
CA ALA A 12 23.95 26.77 -22.10
C ALA A 12 22.52 26.19 -21.95
N LEU A 13 21.61 26.91 -21.30
CA LEU A 13 20.19 26.53 -21.16
C LEU A 13 19.40 26.62 -22.48
N ALA A 14 19.80 27.50 -23.39
CA ALA A 14 19.20 27.63 -24.72
C ALA A 14 19.69 26.56 -25.71
N VAL A 15 20.92 26.06 -25.53
CA VAL A 15 21.56 25.04 -26.38
C VAL A 15 21.29 23.62 -25.87
N THR A 16 21.16 23.43 -24.55
CA THR A 16 20.64 22.15 -24.03
C THR A 16 19.14 22.10 -24.28
N PRO A 17 18.61 20.99 -24.81
CA PRO A 17 17.18 20.85 -24.99
C PRO A 17 16.60 20.43 -23.63
N LEU A 18 16.74 21.29 -22.62
CA LEU A 18 16.39 21.01 -21.23
C LEU A 18 14.92 20.55 -21.13
N LEU A 19 14.04 21.16 -21.94
CA LEU A 19 12.65 20.74 -22.06
C LEU A 19 12.49 19.33 -22.64
N SER A 20 13.29 18.93 -23.64
CA SER A 20 13.21 17.58 -24.20
C SER A 20 13.83 16.55 -23.24
N VAL A 21 14.94 16.87 -22.57
CA VAL A 21 15.54 16.01 -21.56
C VAL A 21 14.60 15.86 -20.37
N MET A 22 13.96 16.93 -19.91
CA MET A 22 12.95 16.85 -18.85
C MET A 22 11.71 16.07 -19.31
N ALA A 23 11.25 16.25 -20.55
CA ALA A 23 10.12 15.51 -21.10
C ALA A 23 10.42 14.02 -21.28
N GLU A 24 11.59 13.66 -21.83
CA GLU A 24 12.05 12.27 -21.94
C GLU A 24 12.26 11.65 -20.56
N THR A 25 12.93 12.36 -19.65
CA THR A 25 13.15 11.86 -18.28
C THR A 25 11.82 11.68 -17.55
N PHE A 26 10.85 12.59 -17.74
CA PHE A 26 9.51 12.45 -17.19
C PHE A 26 8.75 11.29 -17.84
N GLN A 27 8.84 11.14 -19.16
CA GLN A 27 8.23 10.04 -19.89
C GLN A 27 8.81 8.70 -19.44
N ASP A 28 10.13 8.58 -19.31
CA ASP A 28 10.78 7.35 -18.89
C ASP A 28 10.57 7.03 -17.41
N LEU A 29 10.64 8.03 -16.53
CA LEU A 29 10.48 7.82 -15.08
C LEU A 29 9.03 7.72 -14.63
N VAL A 30 8.07 8.26 -15.38
CA VAL A 30 6.65 8.31 -14.98
C VAL A 30 5.78 7.44 -15.88
N LEU A 31 5.92 7.52 -17.20
CA LEU A 31 5.06 6.83 -18.16
C LEU A 31 5.59 5.44 -18.55
N SER A 32 6.91 5.27 -18.68
CA SER A 32 7.55 4.01 -19.08
C SER A 32 7.88 3.08 -17.89
N LYS A 33 7.98 3.63 -16.67
CA LYS A 33 8.28 2.87 -15.43
C LYS A 33 7.37 1.66 -15.15
N PRO A 34 6.05 1.68 -15.46
CA PRO A 34 5.16 0.52 -15.36
C PRO A 34 5.47 -0.62 -16.36
N GLN A 35 6.24 -0.33 -17.42
CA GLN A 35 6.73 -1.29 -18.43
C GLN A 35 8.18 -1.72 -18.17
N SER A 36 8.86 -1.12 -17.19
CA SER A 36 10.18 -1.60 -16.76
C SER A 36 10.08 -3.08 -16.33
N LEU A 37 11.18 -3.83 -16.53
CA LEU A 37 11.28 -5.23 -16.10
C LEU A 37 10.81 -5.43 -14.64
N SER A 38 11.21 -4.52 -13.74
CA SER A 38 10.80 -4.55 -12.32
C SER A 38 9.30 -4.31 -12.09
N GLY A 39 8.62 -3.61 -13.00
CA GLY A 39 7.18 -3.37 -12.96
C GLY A 39 6.40 -4.57 -13.49
N LEU A 40 6.92 -5.22 -14.53
CA LEU A 40 6.37 -6.48 -15.06
C LEU A 40 6.49 -7.62 -14.05
N GLU A 41 7.63 -7.76 -13.38
CA GLU A 41 7.83 -8.75 -12.31
C GLU A 41 6.83 -8.56 -11.16
N ARG A 42 6.63 -7.30 -10.71
CA ARG A 42 5.64 -6.98 -9.67
C ARG A 42 4.20 -7.29 -10.09
N LYS A 43 3.84 -7.07 -11.36
CA LYS A 43 2.54 -7.48 -11.91
C LYS A 43 2.42 -9.00 -11.98
N ALA A 44 3.48 -9.70 -12.40
CA ALA A 44 3.50 -11.15 -12.44
C ALA A 44 3.34 -11.77 -11.04
N TRP A 45 3.96 -11.19 -10.01
CA TRP A 45 3.78 -11.62 -8.61
C TRP A 45 2.35 -11.40 -8.12
N ALA A 46 1.74 -10.26 -8.44
CA ALA A 46 0.33 -10.01 -8.12
C ALA A 46 -0.59 -11.05 -8.77
N LEU A 47 -0.37 -11.36 -10.05
CA LEU A 47 -1.15 -12.35 -10.80
C LEU A 47 -0.95 -13.78 -10.27
N SER A 48 0.28 -14.11 -9.85
CA SER A 48 0.60 -15.42 -9.26
C SER A 48 -0.26 -15.70 -8.03
N GLY A 49 -0.47 -14.73 -7.14
CA GLY A 49 -1.34 -14.91 -5.97
C GLY A 49 -2.78 -15.27 -6.33
N PHE A 50 -3.37 -14.63 -7.34
CA PHE A 50 -4.71 -14.98 -7.84
C PHE A 50 -4.74 -16.34 -8.52
N ARG A 51 -3.70 -16.67 -9.30
CA ARG A 51 -3.60 -17.98 -9.94
C ARG A 51 -3.58 -19.10 -8.91
N THR A 52 -2.77 -18.96 -7.86
CA THR A 52 -2.71 -19.97 -6.80
C THR A 52 -4.02 -20.07 -6.01
N PHE A 53 -4.73 -18.95 -5.79
CA PHE A 53 -6.07 -19.01 -5.20
C PHE A 53 -7.00 -19.91 -6.01
N VAL A 54 -6.98 -19.80 -7.34
CA VAL A 54 -7.79 -20.65 -8.23
C VAL A 54 -7.29 -22.10 -8.21
N GLU A 55 -5.97 -22.32 -8.31
CA GLU A 55 -5.36 -23.67 -8.33
C GLU A 55 -5.55 -24.44 -7.02
N THR A 56 -5.76 -23.73 -5.90
CA THR A 56 -6.02 -24.31 -4.57
C THR A 56 -7.51 -24.40 -4.24
N PHE A 57 -8.39 -24.26 -5.23
CA PHE A 57 -9.85 -24.25 -5.07
C PHE A 57 -10.34 -23.24 -4.01
N GLY A 58 -9.62 -22.14 -3.87
CA GLY A 58 -9.94 -21.07 -2.93
C GLY A 58 -9.51 -21.30 -1.48
N LEU A 59 -8.80 -22.39 -1.16
CA LEU A 59 -8.27 -22.65 0.18
C LEU A 59 -6.96 -21.89 0.48
N GLY A 60 -6.21 -21.53 -0.57
CA GLY A 60 -4.88 -20.95 -0.45
C GLY A 60 -3.78 -22.02 -0.30
N ALA A 61 -2.55 -21.65 -0.66
CA ALA A 61 -1.40 -22.54 -0.64
C ALA A 61 -0.66 -22.60 0.71
N GLY A 62 -1.15 -21.90 1.73
CA GLY A 62 -0.55 -21.81 3.05
C GLY A 62 0.25 -20.52 3.29
N LEU A 63 0.47 -20.23 4.57
CA LEU A 63 1.23 -19.06 5.03
C LEU A 63 2.69 -19.18 4.59
N GLY A 64 3.20 -18.16 3.90
CA GLY A 64 4.59 -18.10 3.44
C GLY A 64 4.87 -18.81 2.12
N SER A 65 3.93 -19.58 1.57
CA SER A 65 4.08 -20.32 0.31
C SER A 65 4.11 -19.40 -0.93
N ILE A 66 3.56 -18.19 -0.82
CA ILE A 66 3.47 -17.22 -1.91
C ILE A 66 4.02 -15.87 -1.46
N ARG A 67 4.84 -15.27 -2.32
CA ARG A 67 5.12 -13.84 -2.30
C ARG A 67 4.42 -13.19 -3.48
N SER A 68 3.50 -12.29 -3.18
CA SER A 68 2.74 -11.53 -4.17
C SER A 68 2.94 -10.04 -3.93
N ASN A 69 2.37 -9.19 -4.77
CA ASN A 69 2.46 -7.73 -4.64
C ASN A 69 1.05 -7.16 -4.45
N GLY A 70 0.79 -6.68 -3.23
CA GLY A 70 -0.50 -6.18 -2.77
C GLY A 70 -1.22 -7.17 -1.84
N LEU A 71 -1.89 -6.63 -0.82
CA LEU A 71 -2.54 -7.43 0.22
C LEU A 71 -3.59 -8.42 -0.30
N VAL A 72 -4.40 -8.04 -1.30
CA VAL A 72 -5.48 -8.90 -1.82
C VAL A 72 -4.95 -10.20 -2.43
N PRO A 73 -4.06 -10.18 -3.44
CA PRO A 73 -3.57 -11.42 -4.03
C PRO A 73 -2.72 -12.24 -3.05
N VAL A 74 -2.07 -11.60 -2.07
CA VAL A 74 -1.36 -12.30 -0.99
C VAL A 74 -2.33 -13.03 -0.07
N LEU A 75 -3.39 -12.39 0.42
CA LEU A 75 -4.37 -13.03 1.30
C LEU A 75 -5.08 -14.18 0.58
N LEU A 76 -5.57 -13.95 -0.63
CA LEU A 76 -6.25 -14.98 -1.41
C LEU A 76 -5.32 -16.15 -1.73
N GLY A 77 -4.11 -15.87 -2.20
CA GLY A 77 -3.16 -16.91 -2.55
C GLY A 77 -2.65 -17.71 -1.34
N SER A 78 -2.37 -17.05 -0.20
CA SER A 78 -1.78 -17.71 0.97
C SER A 78 -2.80 -18.35 1.89
N VAL A 79 -3.86 -17.63 2.27
CA VAL A 79 -4.84 -18.07 3.29
C VAL A 79 -6.22 -18.38 2.73
N GLY A 80 -6.40 -18.21 1.41
CA GLY A 80 -7.64 -18.51 0.73
C GLY A 80 -8.78 -17.58 1.10
N LEU A 81 -9.97 -17.97 0.67
CA LEU A 81 -11.22 -17.28 0.99
C LEU A 81 -11.50 -17.27 2.50
N PRO A 82 -11.35 -18.39 3.25
CA PRO A 82 -11.65 -18.39 4.69
C PRO A 82 -10.77 -17.41 5.46
N GLY A 83 -9.45 -17.43 5.23
CA GLY A 83 -8.53 -16.52 5.91
C GLY A 83 -8.71 -15.07 5.49
N THR A 84 -9.00 -14.82 4.20
CA THR A 84 -9.29 -13.46 3.70
C THR A 84 -10.54 -12.89 4.37
N LEU A 85 -11.60 -13.70 4.54
CA LEU A 85 -12.83 -13.28 5.23
C LEU A 85 -12.59 -13.01 6.71
N LEU A 86 -11.81 -13.85 7.39
CA LEU A 86 -11.43 -13.62 8.80
C LEU A 86 -10.62 -12.34 8.95
N PHE A 87 -9.66 -12.08 8.06
CA PHE A 87 -8.90 -10.84 8.06
C PHE A 87 -9.80 -9.62 7.80
N ALA A 88 -10.72 -9.70 6.84
CA ALA A 88 -11.69 -8.65 6.56
C ALA A 88 -12.59 -8.38 7.77
N GLY A 89 -13.05 -9.44 8.45
CA GLY A 89 -13.80 -9.36 9.70
C GLY A 89 -13.00 -8.68 10.83
N PHE A 90 -11.71 -9.03 10.98
CA PHE A 90 -10.80 -8.36 11.91
C PHE A 90 -10.67 -6.86 11.59
N ALA A 91 -10.36 -6.51 10.34
CA ALA A 91 -10.20 -5.12 9.94
C ALA A 91 -11.50 -4.33 10.13
N TRP A 92 -12.64 -4.93 9.80
CA TRP A 92 -13.96 -4.32 9.99
C TRP A 92 -14.27 -4.10 11.48
N THR A 93 -14.11 -5.14 12.30
CA THR A 93 -14.41 -5.03 13.74
C THR A 93 -13.48 -4.02 14.41
N ALA A 94 -12.18 -3.99 14.08
CA ALA A 94 -11.24 -3.04 14.66
C ALA A 94 -11.47 -1.60 14.19
N LEU A 95 -11.62 -1.39 12.87
CA LEU A 95 -11.55 -0.07 12.26
C LEU A 95 -12.92 0.56 11.98
N ALA A 96 -13.99 -0.23 11.91
CA ALA A 96 -15.34 0.26 11.64
C ALA A 96 -16.16 0.46 12.93
N GLY A 97 -17.29 1.14 12.79
CA GLY A 97 -18.27 1.37 13.85
C GLY A 97 -18.40 2.84 14.26
N SER A 98 -19.42 3.14 15.05
CA SER A 98 -19.73 4.52 15.44
C SER A 98 -18.85 5.01 16.59
N ALA A 99 -18.41 6.26 16.52
CA ALA A 99 -17.83 6.99 17.66
C ALA A 99 -18.87 7.89 18.36
N ARG A 100 -20.16 7.73 18.04
CA ARG A 100 -21.26 8.49 18.66
C ARG A 100 -21.34 8.14 20.15
N GLY A 101 -21.61 9.15 20.97
CA GLY A 101 -21.68 9.00 22.43
C GLY A 101 -20.31 9.00 23.14
N LEU A 102 -19.19 8.88 22.41
CA LEU A 102 -17.86 9.05 22.99
C LEU A 102 -17.48 10.53 22.98
N SER A 103 -16.86 11.01 24.06
CA SER A 103 -16.36 12.38 24.19
C SER A 103 -14.94 12.40 24.77
N GLY A 104 -14.28 13.57 24.68
CA GLY A 104 -12.95 13.78 25.23
C GLY A 104 -11.86 12.91 24.62
N LEU A 105 -10.99 12.36 25.48
CA LEU A 105 -9.80 11.60 25.09
C LEU A 105 -10.14 10.32 24.33
N ARG A 106 -11.14 9.55 24.77
CA ARG A 106 -11.54 8.28 24.14
C ARG A 106 -11.92 8.45 22.68
N ARG A 107 -12.69 9.50 22.35
CA ARG A 107 -13.06 9.80 20.96
C ARG A 107 -11.84 10.14 20.11
N ARG A 108 -10.90 10.93 20.63
CA ARG A 108 -9.68 11.31 19.92
C ARG A 108 -8.79 10.10 19.63
N VAL A 109 -8.57 9.25 20.65
CA VAL A 109 -7.79 8.00 20.52
C VAL A 109 -8.44 7.05 19.52
N LEU A 110 -9.76 6.85 19.59
CA LEU A 110 -10.48 5.97 18.65
C LEU A 110 -10.30 6.44 17.21
N LEU A 111 -10.51 7.74 16.94
CA LEU A 111 -10.42 8.28 15.59
C LEU A 111 -8.98 8.27 15.08
N SER A 112 -8.00 8.65 15.90
CA SER A 112 -6.59 8.62 15.49
C SER A 112 -6.11 7.20 15.20
N ALA A 113 -6.45 6.24 16.07
CA ALA A 113 -6.10 4.85 15.88
C ALA A 113 -6.73 4.27 14.61
N ARG A 114 -8.01 4.57 14.34
CA ARG A 114 -8.68 4.11 13.11
C ARG A 114 -8.09 4.72 11.86
N LEU A 115 -7.83 6.01 11.85
CA LEU A 115 -7.20 6.67 10.70
C LEU A 115 -5.79 6.13 10.45
N GLY A 116 -4.99 5.93 11.49
CA GLY A 116 -3.68 5.30 11.39
C GLY A 116 -3.76 3.86 10.86
N GLY A 117 -4.68 3.05 11.37
CA GLY A 117 -4.92 1.69 10.89
C GLY A 117 -5.40 1.63 9.44
N LEU A 118 -6.31 2.53 9.03
CA LEU A 118 -6.78 2.63 7.65
C LEU A 118 -5.67 3.08 6.69
N ALA A 119 -4.83 4.03 7.10
CA ALA A 119 -3.69 4.47 6.31
C ALA A 119 -2.68 3.32 6.10
N GLN A 120 -2.40 2.54 7.15
CA GLN A 120 -1.56 1.35 7.04
C GLN A 120 -2.19 0.30 6.11
N LEU A 121 -3.49 0.05 6.26
CA LEU A 121 -4.19 -0.91 5.43
C LEU A 121 -4.17 -0.51 3.95
N ALA A 122 -4.33 0.79 3.66
CA ALA A 122 -4.19 1.33 2.31
C ALA A 122 -2.79 1.12 1.73
N ALA A 123 -1.74 1.33 2.53
CA ALA A 123 -0.36 1.04 2.11
C ALA A 123 -0.16 -0.45 1.81
N MET A 124 -0.70 -1.33 2.66
CA MET A 124 -0.62 -2.78 2.47
C MET A 124 -1.36 -3.26 1.22
N PHE A 125 -2.49 -2.66 0.87
CA PHE A 125 -3.18 -2.97 -0.40
C PHE A 125 -2.29 -2.74 -1.62
N LEU A 126 -1.39 -1.75 -1.55
CA LEU A 126 -0.49 -1.41 -2.65
C LEU A 126 0.81 -2.21 -2.65
N SER A 127 1.38 -2.50 -1.47
CA SER A 127 2.76 -3.02 -1.35
C SER A 127 2.93 -4.23 -0.43
N GLY A 128 1.85 -4.74 0.17
CA GLY A 128 1.90 -5.90 1.04
C GLY A 128 2.38 -7.15 0.30
N THR A 129 3.39 -7.84 0.82
CA THR A 129 3.98 -9.02 0.17
C THR A 129 3.75 -10.33 0.93
N THR A 130 3.30 -10.23 2.18
CA THR A 130 3.06 -11.35 3.09
C THR A 130 1.70 -11.20 3.78
N PRO A 131 1.02 -12.30 4.14
CA PRO A 131 -0.28 -12.29 4.80
C PRO A 131 -0.15 -11.95 6.30
N ASP A 132 0.58 -10.88 6.62
CA ASP A 132 0.83 -10.40 7.97
C ASP A 132 0.24 -8.99 8.15
N PRO A 133 -0.70 -8.76 9.09
CA PRO A 133 -1.19 -7.41 9.41
C PRO A 133 -0.08 -6.45 9.87
N GLY A 134 1.00 -6.98 10.44
CA GLY A 134 2.10 -6.20 10.99
C GLY A 134 1.76 -5.54 12.33
N LEU A 135 2.79 -5.25 13.11
CA LEU A 135 2.66 -4.72 14.48
C LEU A 135 1.92 -3.38 14.53
N PHE A 136 2.14 -2.50 13.54
CA PHE A 136 1.50 -1.19 13.52
C PHE A 136 -0.02 -1.29 13.37
N LEU A 137 -0.53 -2.13 12.45
CA LEU A 137 -1.97 -2.31 12.28
C LEU A 137 -2.59 -2.94 13.52
N VAL A 138 -1.93 -3.94 14.11
CA VAL A 138 -2.40 -4.63 15.32
C VAL A 138 -2.45 -3.68 16.52
N THR A 139 -1.44 -2.82 16.70
CA THR A 139 -1.42 -1.83 17.80
C THR A 139 -2.49 -0.76 17.62
N MET A 140 -2.72 -0.27 16.40
CA MET A 140 -3.83 0.64 16.10
C MET A 140 -5.19 -0.03 16.35
N ALA A 141 -5.36 -1.28 15.94
CA ALA A 141 -6.57 -2.06 16.19
C ALA A 141 -6.83 -2.26 17.70
N ALA A 142 -5.79 -2.54 18.48
CA ALA A 142 -5.89 -2.69 19.94
C ALA A 142 -6.33 -1.38 20.60
N MET A 143 -5.70 -0.25 20.26
CA MET A 143 -6.09 1.07 20.78
C MET A 143 -7.54 1.42 20.40
N ALA A 144 -7.95 1.14 19.16
CA ALA A 144 -9.31 1.37 18.70
C ALA A 144 -10.32 0.52 19.50
N SER A 145 -10.02 -0.75 19.77
CA SER A 145 -10.88 -1.65 20.54
C SER A 145 -11.06 -1.20 21.99
N VAL A 146 -9.97 -0.80 22.66
CA VAL A 146 -10.03 -0.26 24.03
C VAL A 146 -10.81 1.05 24.07
N ALA A 147 -10.52 1.99 23.17
CA ALA A 147 -11.21 3.27 23.14
C ALA A 147 -12.72 3.13 22.87
N ALA A 148 -13.10 2.16 22.02
CA ALA A 148 -14.49 1.81 21.72
C ALA A 148 -15.20 1.06 22.85
N GLY A 149 -14.50 0.59 23.89
CA GLY A 149 -15.09 -0.17 25.01
C GLY A 149 -15.53 -1.57 24.61
N ARG A 150 -14.77 -2.24 23.74
CA ARG A 150 -15.05 -3.60 23.25
C ARG A 150 -14.31 -4.69 24.03
N VAL A 151 -13.60 -4.33 25.10
CA VAL A 151 -12.77 -5.19 25.94
C VAL A 151 -13.16 -4.95 27.40
#